data_AF-A0A382ZFC3-F1
#
_entry.id   AF-A0A382ZFC3-F1
#
_cell.length_a   1.000
_cell.length_b   1.000
_cell.length_c   1.000
_cell.angle_alpha   90.00
_cell.angle_beta   90.00
_cell.angle_gamma   90.00
#
_symmetry.space_group_name_H-M   'P 1'
#
loop_
_entity.id
_entity.type
_entity.pdbx_description
1 polymer ?
#
loop_
_entity_poly.entity_id
_entity_poly.type
_entity_poly.pdbx_seq_one_letter_code
_entity_poly.pdbx_strand_id
1 'polypeptide(L)'
;MTVLRMSDLPPSNCSMADALEFAATYNAYNQIAAEPETLSAMYHPIREAWNKSARVPEWMGVDLLRGLLFLMYREDHFGYADDSTLRQMHQVIEAIRSKLFEQHEDEMRLKALSEDLD
;
A
#
# COMPACT_ATOMS: atom_id res chain seq x y z
N MET A 1 12.63 10.04 4.59
CA MET A 1 11.34 9.30 4.56
C MET A 1 10.92 9.05 5.98
N THR A 2 9.69 9.41 6.34
CA THR A 2 9.11 9.02 7.63
C THR A 2 8.79 7.53 7.58
N VAL A 3 9.24 6.78 8.58
CA VAL A 3 8.89 5.35 8.73
C VAL A 3 7.39 5.25 8.99
N LEU A 4 6.67 4.52 8.15
CA LEU A 4 5.25 4.26 8.34
C LEU A 4 5.05 3.33 9.55
N ARG A 5 4.19 3.73 10.48
CA ARG A 5 3.83 2.92 11.66
C ARG A 5 2.41 2.41 11.55
N MET A 6 2.11 1.36 12.30
CA MET A 6 0.76 0.80 12.41
C MET A 6 -0.30 1.83 12.82
N SER A 7 0.09 2.78 13.68
CA SER A 7 -0.76 3.88 14.16
C SER A 7 -1.13 4.90 13.09
N ASP A 8 -0.38 4.94 12.00
CA ASP A 8 -0.57 5.91 10.92
C ASP A 8 -1.59 5.41 9.89
N LEU A 9 -1.95 4.12 9.94
CA LEU A 9 -2.92 3.54 9.02
C LEU A 9 -4.35 3.86 9.48
N PRO A 10 -5.24 4.27 8.56
CA PRO A 10 -6.67 4.27 8.85
C PRO A 10 -7.18 2.83 9.11
N PRO A 11 -8.34 2.67 9.75
CA PRO A 11 -9.03 1.38 9.80
C PRO A 11 -9.23 0.80 8.39
N SER A 12 -9.16 -0.52 8.23
CA SER A 12 -9.32 -1.15 6.90
C SER A 12 -10.74 -1.06 6.34
N ASN A 13 -11.71 -0.62 7.13
CA ASN A 13 -13.08 -0.30 6.71
C ASN A 13 -13.40 1.21 6.78
N CYS A 14 -12.37 2.06 6.71
CA CYS A 14 -12.52 3.53 6.79
C CYS A 14 -13.36 4.11 5.64
N SER A 15 -13.71 5.40 5.77
CA SER A 15 -14.43 6.10 4.72
C SER A 15 -13.55 6.34 3.48
N MET A 16 -14.16 6.65 2.34
CA MET A 16 -13.42 7.05 1.14
C MET A 16 -12.52 8.26 1.39
N ALA A 17 -13.02 9.25 2.13
CA ALA A 17 -12.26 10.45 2.46
C ALA A 17 -10.98 10.13 3.25
N ASP A 18 -11.09 9.29 4.28
CA ASP A 18 -9.92 8.88 5.10
C ASP A 18 -8.92 8.06 4.29
N ALA A 19 -9.41 7.18 3.40
CA ALA A 19 -8.57 6.37 2.54
C ALA A 19 -7.77 7.24 1.55
N LEU A 20 -8.42 8.25 0.95
CA LEU A 20 -7.80 9.20 0.03
C LEU A 20 -6.82 10.14 0.75
N GLU A 21 -7.17 10.61 1.95
CA GLU A 21 -6.26 11.41 2.79
C GLU A 21 -4.99 10.61 3.11
N PHE A 22 -5.14 9.36 3.54
CA PHE A 22 -4.00 8.48 3.78
C PHE A 22 -3.17 8.24 2.51
N ALA A 23 -3.81 7.97 1.37
CA ALA A 23 -3.14 7.76 0.09
C ALA A 23 -2.30 8.99 -0.34
N ALA A 24 -2.81 10.20 -0.10
CA ALA A 24 -2.13 11.45 -0.42
C ALA A 24 -0.87 11.71 0.43
N THR A 25 -0.70 11.01 1.56
CA THR A 25 0.52 11.12 2.39
C THR A 25 1.77 10.51 1.75
N TYR A 26 1.62 9.78 0.64
CA TYR A 26 2.73 9.18 -0.10
C TYR A 26 2.77 9.74 -1.51
N ASN A 27 3.88 10.37 -1.90
CA ASN A 27 4.07 10.81 -3.29
C ASN A 27 4.85 9.76 -4.07
N ALA A 28 4.15 8.87 -4.78
CA ALA A 28 4.78 7.80 -5.54
C ALA A 28 5.66 8.30 -6.70
N TYR A 29 5.46 9.54 -7.16
CA TYR A 29 6.34 10.11 -8.17
C TYR A 29 7.76 10.31 -7.68
N ASN A 30 7.89 10.74 -6.42
CA ASN A 30 9.19 10.96 -5.82
C ASN A 30 9.88 9.65 -5.40
N GLN A 31 9.11 8.59 -5.18
CA GLN A 31 9.60 7.35 -4.57
C GLN A 31 9.78 6.19 -5.56
N ILE A 32 8.97 6.14 -6.62
CA ILE A 32 8.88 4.98 -7.51
C ILE A 32 9.21 5.37 -8.93
N ALA A 33 8.45 6.30 -9.52
CA ALA A 33 8.62 6.72 -10.91
C ALA A 33 8.16 8.16 -11.10
N ALA A 34 9.07 9.03 -11.53
CA ALA A 34 8.82 10.47 -11.62
C ALA A 34 7.67 10.86 -12.56
N GLU A 35 7.42 10.06 -13.61
CA GLU A 35 6.42 10.37 -14.64
C GLU A 35 5.10 9.61 -14.43
N PRO A 36 3.94 10.28 -14.60
CA PRO A 36 2.62 9.66 -14.48
C PRO A 36 2.44 8.37 -15.30
N GLU A 37 2.89 8.39 -16.55
CA GLU A 37 2.74 7.30 -17.51
C GLU A 37 3.62 6.11 -17.10
N THR A 38 4.84 6.39 -16.63
CA THR A 38 5.76 5.37 -16.13
C THR A 38 5.22 4.70 -14.87
N LEU A 39 4.67 5.48 -13.94
CA LEU A 39 4.02 4.95 -12.74
C LEU A 39 2.84 4.05 -13.11
N SER A 40 1.96 4.52 -14.01
CA SER A 40 0.80 3.73 -14.47
C SER A 40 1.23 2.41 -15.14
N ALA A 41 2.24 2.46 -16.04
CA ALA A 41 2.77 1.29 -16.71
C ALA A 41 3.36 0.25 -15.74
N MET A 42 4.03 0.71 -14.68
CA MET A 42 4.58 -0.18 -13.64
C MET A 42 3.48 -0.92 -12.87
N TYR A 43 2.37 -0.23 -12.55
CA TYR A 43 1.25 -0.82 -11.81
C TYR A 43 0.29 -1.64 -12.66
N HIS A 44 0.37 -1.52 -13.99
CA HIS A 44 -0.47 -2.28 -14.90
C HIS A 44 -0.41 -3.81 -14.66
N PRO A 45 0.75 -4.48 -14.67
CA PRO A 45 0.82 -5.93 -14.41
C PRO A 45 0.36 -6.32 -13.00
N ILE A 46 0.53 -5.45 -12.01
CA ILE A 46 0.03 -5.66 -10.64
C ILE A 46 -1.50 -5.68 -10.66
N ARG A 47 -2.14 -4.71 -11.31
CA ARG A 47 -3.60 -4.65 -11.45
C ARG A 47 -4.14 -5.82 -12.25
N GLU A 48 -3.45 -6.27 -13.29
CA GLU A 48 -3.84 -7.48 -14.00
C GLU A 48 -3.82 -8.73 -13.10
N ALA A 49 -2.76 -8.91 -12.31
CA ALA A 49 -2.66 -10.03 -11.37
C ALA A 49 -3.73 -9.95 -10.28
N TRP A 50 -4.00 -8.74 -9.77
CA TRP A 50 -5.05 -8.51 -8.78
C TRP A 50 -6.44 -8.81 -9.36
N ASN A 51 -6.75 -8.30 -10.55
CA ASN A 51 -8.03 -8.55 -11.22
C ASN A 51 -8.27 -10.06 -11.48
N LYS A 52 -7.22 -10.81 -11.83
CA LYS A 52 -7.31 -12.26 -12.05
C LYS A 52 -7.55 -13.06 -10.77
N SER A 53 -6.96 -12.64 -9.66
CA SER A 53 -6.98 -13.39 -8.39
C SER A 53 -8.00 -12.88 -7.38
N ALA A 54 -8.59 -11.69 -7.63
CA ALA A 54 -9.39 -10.92 -6.69
C ALA A 54 -8.68 -10.62 -5.34
N ARG A 55 -7.35 -10.72 -5.31
CA ARG A 55 -6.50 -10.46 -4.14
C ARG A 55 -5.29 -9.62 -4.52
N VAL A 56 -4.88 -8.72 -3.62
CA VAL A 56 -3.63 -7.97 -3.79
C VAL A 56 -2.46 -8.96 -3.78
N PRO A 57 -1.50 -8.88 -4.73
CA PRO A 57 -0.38 -9.81 -4.77
C PRO A 57 0.47 -9.80 -3.50
N GLU A 58 0.70 -10.97 -2.91
CA GLU A 58 1.35 -11.13 -1.58
C GLU A 58 2.82 -10.68 -1.54
N TRP A 59 3.48 -10.66 -2.70
CA TRP A 59 4.88 -10.24 -2.84
C TRP A 59 5.06 -8.72 -2.81
N MET A 60 3.96 -7.94 -2.82
CA MET A 60 4.06 -6.49 -2.76
C MET A 60 4.55 -6.03 -1.38
N GLY A 61 5.67 -5.31 -1.38
CA GLY A 61 6.16 -4.59 -0.20
C GLY A 61 5.35 -3.31 0.08
N VAL A 62 5.56 -2.74 1.26
CA VAL A 62 4.84 -1.55 1.75
C VAL A 62 4.92 -0.37 0.76
N ASP A 63 6.07 -0.09 0.17
CA ASP A 63 6.21 1.02 -0.79
C ASP A 63 5.38 0.82 -2.06
N LEU A 64 5.36 -0.40 -2.61
CA LEU A 64 4.52 -0.71 -3.78
C LEU A 64 3.03 -0.60 -3.44
N LEU A 65 2.62 -1.01 -2.24
CA LEU A 65 1.24 -0.88 -1.79
C LEU A 65 0.84 0.59 -1.59
N ARG A 66 1.72 1.41 -1.00
CA ARG A 66 1.49 2.86 -0.84
C ARG A 66 1.43 3.57 -2.20
N GLY A 67 2.29 3.21 -3.14
CA GLY A 67 2.24 3.78 -4.48
C GLY A 67 0.98 3.37 -5.25
N LEU A 68 0.43 2.18 -5.01
CA LEU A 68 -0.87 1.76 -5.56
C LEU A 68 -2.01 2.61 -5.01
N LEU A 69 -2.03 2.87 -3.70
CA LEU A 69 -3.00 3.80 -3.08
C LEU A 69 -2.88 5.21 -3.67
N PHE A 70 -1.65 5.72 -3.85
CA PHE A 70 -1.43 7.01 -4.49
C PHE A 70 -1.97 7.06 -5.93
N LEU A 71 -1.78 5.97 -6.70
CA LEU A 71 -2.34 5.89 -8.05
C LEU A 71 -3.88 5.94 -8.03
N MET A 72 -4.51 5.25 -7.09
CA MET A 72 -5.98 5.28 -6.91
C MET A 72 -6.48 6.67 -6.49
N TYR A 73 -5.74 7.35 -5.60
CA TYR A 73 -6.02 8.74 -5.24
C TYR A 73 -6.00 9.67 -6.45
N ARG A 74 -5.05 9.47 -7.37
CA ARG A 74 -5.02 10.23 -8.62
C ARG A 74 -6.20 9.90 -9.53
N GLU A 75 -6.52 8.62 -9.68
CA GLU A 75 -7.66 8.18 -10.49
C GLU A 75 -8.97 8.80 -10.00
N ASP A 76 -9.20 8.82 -8.68
CA ASP A 76 -10.34 9.52 -8.06
C ASP A 76 -10.33 11.03 -8.38
N HIS A 77 -9.20 11.70 -8.21
CA HIS A 77 -9.06 13.13 -8.52
C HIS A 77 -9.41 13.47 -9.99
N PHE A 78 -9.14 12.57 -10.93
CA PHE A 78 -9.47 12.75 -12.35
C PHE A 78 -10.83 12.15 -12.75
N GLY A 79 -11.62 11.63 -11.81
CA GLY A 79 -12.96 11.08 -12.07
C GLY A 79 -12.93 9.69 -12.71
N TYR A 80 -11.86 8.92 -12.53
CA TYR A 80 -11.72 7.53 -12.99
C TYR A 80 -12.06 6.50 -11.91
N ALA A 81 -12.42 6.93 -10.69
CA ALA A 81 -12.89 6.04 -9.65
C ALA A 81 -14.29 5.47 -9.98
N ASP A 82 -14.54 4.25 -9.50
CA ASP A 82 -15.81 3.54 -9.65
C ASP A 82 -16.29 2.95 -8.31
N ASP A 83 -17.44 2.28 -8.32
CA ASP A 83 -18.06 1.68 -7.13
C ASP A 83 -17.20 0.59 -6.46
N SER A 84 -16.11 0.16 -7.09
CA SER A 84 -15.15 -0.80 -6.54
C SER A 84 -13.94 -0.15 -5.87
N THR A 85 -13.66 1.13 -6.15
CA THR A 85 -12.46 1.83 -5.68
C THR A 85 -12.33 1.76 -4.16
N LEU A 86 -13.38 2.05 -3.39
CA LEU A 86 -13.29 2.00 -1.92
C LEU A 86 -12.95 0.59 -1.40
N ARG A 87 -13.60 -0.44 -1.95
CA ARG A 87 -13.32 -1.85 -1.58
C ARG A 87 -11.88 -2.23 -1.92
N GLN A 88 -11.39 -1.77 -3.06
CA GLN A 88 -10.00 -1.98 -3.46
C GLN A 88 -9.02 -1.27 -2.52
N MET A 89 -9.28 -0.02 -2.14
CA MET A 89 -8.45 0.72 -1.19
C MET A 89 -8.39 0.01 0.17
N HIS A 90 -9.52 -0.52 0.65
CA HIS A 90 -9.58 -1.34 1.86
C HIS A 90 -8.67 -2.58 1.78
N GLN A 91 -8.66 -3.28 0.65
CA GLN A 91 -7.78 -4.44 0.46
C GLN A 91 -6.29 -4.04 0.48
N VAL A 92 -5.93 -2.91 -0.11
CA VAL A 92 -4.52 -2.43 -0.08
C VAL A 92 -4.13 -1.98 1.33
N ILE A 93 -5.00 -1.27 2.05
CA ILE A 93 -4.75 -0.85 3.44
C ILE A 93 -4.54 -2.07 4.34
N GLU A 94 -5.37 -3.11 4.18
CA GLU A 94 -5.21 -4.36 4.93
C GLU A 94 -3.89 -5.08 4.56
N ALA A 95 -3.51 -5.10 3.28
CA ALA A 95 -2.22 -5.65 2.88
C ALA A 95 -1.04 -4.91 3.52
N ILE A 96 -1.08 -3.57 3.61
CA ILE A 96 -0.04 -2.78 4.30
C ILE A 96 0.01 -3.16 5.78
N ARG A 97 -1.16 -3.29 6.42
CA ARG A 97 -1.27 -3.69 7.83
C ARG A 97 -0.58 -5.04 8.07
N SER A 98 -0.89 -6.04 7.24
CA SER A 98 -0.25 -7.37 7.34
C SER A 98 1.27 -7.29 7.16
N LYS A 99 1.76 -6.51 6.19
CA LYS A 99 3.20 -6.36 5.96
C LYS A 99 3.94 -5.68 7.11
N LEU A 100 3.35 -4.67 7.73
CA LEU A 100 3.95 -4.04 8.92
C LEU A 100 3.97 -4.98 10.12
N PHE A 101 2.96 -5.86 10.24
CA PHE A 101 2.94 -6.88 11.28
C PHE A 101 4.02 -7.95 11.06
N GLU A 102 4.12 -8.50 9.85
CA GLU A 102 5.18 -9.45 9.45
C GLU A 102 6.58 -8.88 9.74
N GLN A 103 6.83 -7.63 9.35
CA GLN A 103 8.11 -6.95 9.59
C GLN A 103 8.42 -6.83 11.09
N HIS A 104 7.42 -6.51 11.90
CA HIS A 104 7.61 -6.39 13.34
C HIS A 104 7.90 -7.75 14.00
N GLU A 105 7.21 -8.82 13.59
CA GLU A 105 7.48 -10.17 14.09
C GLU A 105 8.89 -10.64 13.72
N ASP A 106 9.32 -10.38 12.48
CA ASP A 106 10.66 -10.72 12.01
C ASP A 106 11.74 -9.96 12.79
N GLU A 107 11.55 -8.67 13.05
CA GLU A 107 12.44 -7.86 13.88
C GLU A 107 12.56 -8.41 15.30
N MET A 108 11.43 -8.76 15.92
CA MET A 108 11.40 -9.35 17.27
C MET A 108 12.11 -10.71 17.31
N ARG A 109 11.90 -11.54 16.28
CA ARG A 109 12.55 -12.85 16.15
C ARG A 109 14.06 -12.72 16.00
N LEU A 110 14.52 -11.79 15.15
CA LEU A 110 15.95 -11.54 14.95
C LEU A 110 16.61 -11.02 16.23
N LYS A 111 15.92 -10.15 16.98
CA LYS A 111 16.41 -9.64 18.26
C LYS A 111 16.58 -10.75 19.30
N ALA A 112 15.59 -11.64 19.44
CA ALA A 112 15.68 -12.78 20.35
C ALA A 112 16.88 -13.69 20.00
N LEU A 113 17.08 -13.98 18.72
CA LEU A 113 18.23 -14.77 18.26
C LEU A 113 19.58 -14.09 18.53
N SER A 114 19.64 -12.76 18.50
CA SER A 114 20.87 -12.04 18.83
C SER A 114 21.19 -12.05 20.33
N GLU A 115 20.16 -12.01 21.19
CA GLU A 115 20.32 -12.06 22.65
C GLU A 115 20.76 -13.45 23.16
N ASP A 116 20.44 -14.52 22.42
CA ASP A 116 20.88 -15.89 22.72
C ASP A 116 22.34 -16.20 22.29
N LEU A 117 22.98 -15.31 21.52
CA LEU A 117 24.35 -15.46 21.02
C LEU A 117 25.41 -14.70 21.87
N ASP A 118 24.95 -13.89 22.83
CA ASP A 118 25.77 -13.14 23.81
C ASP A 118 25.82 -13.84 25.18
#